data_AF-A0A5E4HRC5-F1
#
_entry.id   AF-A0A5E4HRC5-F1
#
_cell.length_a   1.000
_cell.length_b   1.000
_cell.length_c   1.000
_cell.angle_alpha   90.00
_cell.angle_beta   90.00
_cell.angle_gamma   90.00
#
_symmetry.space_group_name_H-M   'P 1'
#
loop_
_entity.id
_entity.type
_entity.pdbx_description
1 polymer ?
#
loop_
_entity_poly.entity_id
_entity_poly.type
_entity_poly.pdbx_seq_one_letter_code
_entity_poly.pdbx_strand_id
1 'polypeptide(L)'
;MLRKNVSISDTHLKMLDPLLKKHQGNLSAAMRDIIDFTGFVTENMGSLETAKDLFKEKNHAMEQTRNRIYGITIPLTMFRWLLSNRKISLPPINEAIQLFSQQNINSYDINTLNKVINEEISFLNWPISVNIGSENGQISIQITGIDPEINSFYAKLITMYLSNNKSPQKINKLLNYPASIYMLFGSASTQEEALKSMYEAFGENGRKIPAENDVILIASS
;
A
#
# COMPACT_ATOMS: atom_id res chain seq x y z
N MET A 1 4.05 -49.78 -0.42
CA MET A 1 4.34 -48.99 0.79
C MET A 1 5.80 -49.21 1.15
N LEU A 2 6.59 -48.15 1.28
CA LEU A 2 8.01 -48.22 1.62
C LEU A 2 8.20 -47.75 3.06
N ARG A 3 8.81 -48.57 3.92
CA ARG A 3 9.01 -48.26 5.35
C ARG A 3 10.44 -47.79 5.57
N LYS A 4 10.58 -46.62 6.19
CA LYS A 4 11.85 -46.07 6.66
C LYS A 4 11.72 -45.77 8.16
N ASN A 5 12.80 -45.97 8.89
CA ASN A 5 12.88 -45.61 10.30
C ASN A 5 13.66 -44.29 10.41
N VAL A 6 13.17 -43.37 11.22
CA VAL A 6 13.79 -42.05 11.44
C VAL A 6 13.84 -41.80 12.94
N SER A 7 14.98 -41.32 13.43
CA SER A 7 15.14 -40.90 14.82
C SER A 7 14.86 -39.41 14.94
N ILE A 8 13.99 -39.02 15.86
CA ILE A 8 13.58 -37.62 16.11
C ILE A 8 13.60 -37.38 17.61
N SER A 9 14.10 -36.23 18.06
CA SER A 9 14.09 -35.90 19.49
C SER A 9 12.68 -35.55 19.98
N ASP A 10 12.41 -35.77 21.26
CA ASP A 10 11.12 -35.44 21.87
C ASP A 10 10.75 -33.96 21.72
N THR A 11 11.74 -33.07 21.69
CA THR A 11 11.52 -31.64 21.45
C THR A 11 10.91 -31.35 20.08
N HIS A 12 11.44 -31.97 19.03
CA HIS A 12 10.91 -31.82 17.67
C HIS A 12 9.61 -32.59 17.49
N LEU A 13 9.43 -33.73 18.19
CA LEU A 13 8.18 -34.49 18.15
C LEU A 13 7.01 -33.70 18.75
N LYS A 14 7.23 -32.98 19.85
CA LYS A 14 6.21 -32.07 20.43
C LYS A 14 5.79 -30.95 19.48
N MET A 15 6.69 -30.47 18.62
CA MET A 15 6.32 -29.46 17.61
C MET A 15 5.31 -30.00 16.58
N LEU A 16 5.23 -31.33 16.41
CA LEU A 16 4.29 -31.99 15.51
C LEU A 16 2.93 -32.27 16.17
N ASP A 17 2.74 -32.01 17.45
CA ASP A 17 1.50 -32.28 18.19
C ASP A 17 0.23 -31.76 17.49
N PRO A 18 0.19 -30.54 16.90
CA PRO A 18 -0.99 -30.07 16.17
C PRO A 18 -1.33 -30.96 14.96
N LEU A 19 -0.32 -31.40 14.22
CA LEU A 19 -0.49 -32.27 13.05
C LEU A 19 -0.80 -33.71 13.46
N LEU A 20 -0.21 -34.19 14.55
CA LEU A 20 -0.52 -35.49 15.12
C LEU A 20 -1.97 -35.54 15.60
N LYS A 21 -2.47 -34.49 16.27
CA LYS A 21 -3.88 -34.40 16.67
C LYS A 21 -4.82 -34.42 15.46
N LYS A 22 -4.50 -33.68 14.39
CA LYS A 22 -5.25 -33.71 13.12
C LYS A 22 -5.37 -35.12 12.55
N HIS A 23 -4.30 -35.91 12.67
CA HIS A 23 -4.22 -37.28 12.17
C HIS A 23 -4.41 -38.37 13.24
N GLN A 24 -5.05 -38.04 14.37
CA GLN A 24 -5.39 -39.00 15.43
C GLN A 24 -4.19 -39.80 15.96
N GLY A 25 -3.03 -39.16 16.08
CA GLY A 25 -1.77 -39.77 16.53
C GLY A 25 -0.99 -40.51 15.44
N ASN A 26 -1.46 -40.52 14.19
CA ASN A 26 -0.75 -41.17 13.09
C ASN A 26 0.41 -40.31 12.57
N LEU A 27 1.61 -40.60 13.06
CA LEU A 27 2.84 -39.93 12.63
C LEU A 27 3.13 -40.07 11.13
N SER A 28 2.82 -41.22 10.52
CA SER A 28 3.07 -41.42 9.09
C SER A 28 2.17 -40.58 8.19
N ALA A 29 0.94 -40.30 8.64
CA ALA A 29 0.03 -39.39 7.94
C ALA A 29 0.46 -37.93 8.13
N ALA A 30 0.81 -37.54 9.36
CA ALA A 30 1.35 -36.21 9.64
C ALA A 30 2.63 -35.92 8.84
N MET A 31 3.54 -36.89 8.73
CA MET A 31 4.77 -36.73 7.94
C MET A 31 4.50 -36.61 6.44
N ARG A 32 3.48 -37.29 5.90
CA ARG A 32 3.08 -37.13 4.50
C ARG A 32 2.55 -35.73 4.23
N ASP A 33 1.67 -35.21 5.08
CA ASP A 33 1.18 -33.83 4.97
C ASP A 33 2.34 -32.80 4.98
N ILE A 34 3.38 -33.01 5.80
CA ILE A 34 4.56 -32.13 5.85
C ILE A 34 5.38 -32.22 4.55
N ILE A 35 5.55 -33.44 4.02
CA ILE A 35 6.26 -33.66 2.76
C ILE A 35 5.49 -33.01 1.60
N ASP A 36 4.18 -33.21 1.54
CA ASP A 36 3.31 -32.62 0.51
C ASP A 36 3.35 -31.09 0.58
N PHE A 37 3.29 -30.52 1.79
CA PHE A 37 3.44 -29.08 2.00
C PHE A 37 4.81 -28.57 1.57
N THR A 38 5.89 -29.29 1.91
CA THR A 38 7.26 -28.91 1.55
C THR A 38 7.46 -28.98 0.03
N GLY A 39 6.90 -30.01 -0.62
CA GLY A 39 6.84 -30.13 -2.08
C GLY A 39 6.13 -28.93 -2.70
N PHE A 40 4.91 -28.63 -2.25
CA PHE A 40 4.13 -27.48 -2.70
C PHE A 40 4.90 -26.15 -2.55
N VAL A 41 5.53 -25.92 -1.39
CA VAL A 41 6.31 -24.69 -1.15
C VAL A 41 7.52 -24.64 -2.08
N THR A 42 8.23 -25.74 -2.27
CA THR A 42 9.42 -25.80 -3.14
C THR A 42 9.04 -25.55 -4.61
N GLU A 43 7.93 -26.12 -5.08
CA GLU A 43 7.44 -25.92 -6.45
C GLU A 43 6.99 -24.46 -6.72
N ASN A 44 6.35 -23.82 -5.73
CA ASN A 44 5.76 -22.48 -5.92
C ASN A 44 6.68 -21.33 -5.49
N MET A 45 7.60 -21.56 -4.55
CA MET A 45 8.46 -20.54 -3.95
C MET A 45 9.96 -20.84 -4.10
N GLY A 46 10.31 -21.92 -4.80
CA GLY A 46 11.69 -22.33 -5.10
C GLY A 46 12.40 -23.05 -3.94
N SER A 47 12.30 -22.53 -2.71
CA SER A 47 12.89 -23.16 -1.52
C SER A 47 12.13 -22.87 -0.23
N LEU A 48 12.36 -23.69 0.79
CA LEU A 48 11.76 -23.51 2.12
C LEU A 48 12.35 -22.29 2.85
N GLU A 49 13.63 -22.00 2.61
CA GLU A 49 14.34 -20.83 3.11
C GLU A 49 13.72 -19.55 2.56
N THR A 50 13.49 -19.47 1.24
CA THR A 50 12.83 -18.32 0.61
C THR A 50 11.43 -18.10 1.18
N ALA A 51 10.65 -19.16 1.36
CA ALA A 51 9.33 -19.06 1.98
C ALA A 51 9.43 -18.52 3.42
N LYS A 52 10.36 -19.03 4.21
CA LYS A 52 10.58 -18.60 5.59
C LYS A 52 11.01 -17.13 5.68
N ASP A 53 11.85 -16.67 4.77
CA ASP A 53 12.30 -15.28 4.71
C ASP A 53 11.15 -14.36 4.28
N LEU A 54 10.32 -14.75 3.31
CA LEU A 54 9.10 -14.03 2.95
C LEU A 54 8.14 -13.90 4.14
N PHE A 55 7.94 -14.96 4.93
CA PHE A 55 7.09 -14.89 6.12
C PHE A 55 7.70 -14.02 7.22
N LYS A 56 9.03 -14.04 7.41
CA LYS A 56 9.70 -13.17 8.38
C LYS A 56 9.65 -11.71 7.97
N GLU A 57 9.94 -11.39 6.71
CA GLU A 57 9.88 -10.03 6.17
C GLU A 57 8.46 -9.47 6.27
N LYS A 58 7.46 -10.25 5.84
CA LYS A 58 6.05 -9.85 5.94
C LYS A 58 5.63 -9.61 7.38
N ASN A 59 6.02 -10.48 8.31
CA ASN A 59 5.69 -10.31 9.72
C ASN A 59 6.43 -9.13 10.35
N HIS A 60 7.72 -8.93 10.08
CA HIS A 60 8.47 -7.79 10.60
C HIS A 60 7.96 -6.45 10.06
N ALA A 61 7.65 -6.38 8.77
CA ALA A 61 7.09 -5.17 8.16
C ALA A 61 5.67 -4.91 8.69
N MET A 62 4.84 -5.95 8.83
CA MET A 62 3.48 -5.82 9.39
C MET A 62 3.49 -5.46 10.89
N GLU A 63 4.39 -6.03 11.70
CA GLU A 63 4.58 -5.66 13.11
C GLU A 63 5.12 -4.24 13.26
N GLN A 64 6.05 -3.84 12.39
CA GLN A 64 6.51 -2.47 12.32
C GLN A 64 5.34 -1.55 12.01
N THR A 65 4.60 -1.73 10.91
CA THR A 65 3.43 -0.89 10.57
C THR A 65 2.38 -0.86 11.68
N ARG A 66 2.08 -2.01 12.31
CA ARG A 66 1.14 -2.12 13.44
C ARG A 66 1.60 -1.40 14.71
N ASN A 67 2.91 -1.33 14.97
CA ASN A 67 3.47 -0.58 16.10
C ASN A 67 3.59 0.93 15.82
N ARG A 68 3.45 1.35 14.55
CA ARG A 68 3.71 2.74 14.08
C ARG A 68 2.44 3.57 13.95
N ILE A 69 1.43 2.98 13.33
CA ILE A 69 0.10 3.55 13.20
C ILE A 69 -0.77 2.75 14.17
N TYR A 70 -1.39 3.40 15.15
CA TYR A 70 -2.53 2.79 15.86
C TYR A 70 -3.68 2.67 14.85
N GLY A 71 -3.56 1.70 13.94
CA GLY A 71 -4.46 1.46 12.85
C GLY A 71 -5.67 0.71 13.37
N ILE A 72 -6.84 1.31 13.20
CA ILE A 72 -8.10 0.60 13.39
C ILE A 72 -8.48 -0.06 12.07
N THR A 73 -8.81 -1.36 12.12
CA THR A 73 -9.42 -2.01 10.97
C THR A 73 -10.90 -1.68 10.97
N ILE A 74 -11.38 -1.06 9.89
CA ILE A 74 -12.79 -0.73 9.71
C ILE A 74 -13.34 -1.46 8.47
N PRO A 75 -14.59 -1.95 8.51
CA PRO A 75 -15.23 -2.52 7.33
C PRO A 75 -15.27 -1.51 6.18
N LEU A 76 -15.07 -1.98 4.95
CA LEU A 76 -15.02 -1.13 3.75
C LEU A 76 -16.25 -0.22 3.62
N THR A 77 -17.45 -0.73 3.91
CA THR A 77 -18.69 0.04 3.86
C THR A 77 -18.70 1.21 4.84
N MET A 78 -18.14 1.03 6.05
CA MET A 78 -18.00 2.10 7.03
C MET A 78 -16.95 3.11 6.61
N PHE A 79 -15.84 2.65 6.03
CA PHE A 79 -14.82 3.56 5.50
C PHE A 79 -15.37 4.44 4.38
N ARG A 80 -16.07 3.84 3.42
CA ARG A 80 -16.76 4.57 2.34
C ARG A 80 -17.75 5.60 2.88
N TRP A 81 -18.52 5.21 3.90
CA TRP A 81 -19.45 6.12 4.57
C TRP A 81 -18.72 7.30 5.23
N LEU A 82 -17.62 7.06 5.96
CA LEU A 82 -16.81 8.12 6.57
C LEU A 82 -16.26 9.09 5.51
N LEU A 83 -15.73 8.54 4.41
CA LEU A 83 -15.25 9.34 3.29
C LEU A 83 -16.38 10.18 2.68
N SER A 84 -17.55 9.60 2.44
CA SER A 84 -18.66 10.30 1.78
C SER A 84 -19.31 11.39 2.64
N ASN A 85 -19.20 11.29 3.98
CA ASN A 85 -19.86 12.20 4.93
C ASN A 85 -18.91 13.25 5.52
N ARG A 86 -17.67 13.36 5.02
CA ARG A 86 -16.71 14.35 5.47
C ARG A 86 -17.15 15.76 5.09
N LYS A 87 -17.09 16.72 6.04
CA LYS A 87 -17.33 18.13 5.76
C LYS A 87 -16.17 18.78 5.02
N ILE A 88 -14.95 18.39 5.39
CA ILE A 88 -13.70 18.95 4.89
C ILE A 88 -13.13 18.03 3.81
N SER A 89 -12.67 18.61 2.70
CA SER A 89 -12.15 17.85 1.55
C SER A 89 -10.79 17.19 1.81
N LEU A 90 -9.97 17.80 2.68
CA LEU A 90 -8.58 17.42 2.96
C LEU A 90 -8.38 17.17 4.46
N PRO A 91 -7.65 16.12 4.87
CA PRO A 91 -7.24 15.94 6.25
C PRO A 91 -6.21 17.01 6.68
N PRO A 92 -5.96 17.19 7.99
CA PRO A 92 -4.86 18.02 8.48
C PRO A 92 -3.51 17.52 7.94
N ILE A 93 -2.66 18.44 7.51
CA ILE A 93 -1.37 18.09 6.87
C ILE A 93 -0.48 17.23 7.78
N ASN A 94 -0.46 17.54 9.08
CA ASN A 94 0.32 16.81 10.07
C ASN A 94 -0.15 15.37 10.27
N GLU A 95 -1.41 15.05 9.95
CA GLU A 95 -1.94 13.69 9.99
C GLU A 95 -1.66 12.95 8.68
N ALA A 96 -1.86 13.63 7.54
CA ALA A 96 -1.61 13.04 6.22
C ALA A 96 -0.16 12.60 6.02
N ILE A 97 0.80 13.41 6.48
CA ILE A 97 2.23 13.11 6.34
C ILE A 97 2.69 11.95 7.22
N GLN A 98 1.96 11.62 8.30
CA GLN A 98 2.35 10.51 9.18
C GLN A 98 2.37 9.18 8.43
N LEU A 99 1.48 9.00 7.46
CA LEU A 99 1.43 7.81 6.59
C LEU A 99 2.73 7.59 5.80
N PHE A 100 3.51 8.65 5.58
CA PHE A 100 4.73 8.62 4.76
C PHE A 100 6.00 9.03 5.55
N SER A 101 5.85 9.34 6.84
CA SER A 101 6.85 10.02 7.67
C SER A 101 8.12 9.21 7.97
N GLN A 102 8.08 7.89 7.78
CA GLN A 102 9.13 7.00 8.28
C GLN A 102 10.20 6.64 7.27
N GLN A 103 10.01 7.06 6.03
CA GLN A 103 10.95 6.75 5.00
C GLN A 103 11.63 8.05 4.61
N ASN A 104 12.96 8.11 4.73
CA ASN A 104 13.78 9.07 3.99
C ASN A 104 13.67 8.70 2.50
N ILE A 105 12.44 8.70 1.95
CA ILE A 105 12.19 8.43 0.55
C ILE A 105 12.82 9.60 -0.16
N ASN A 106 13.88 9.29 -0.89
CA ASN A 106 14.29 10.19 -1.93
C ASN A 106 13.15 10.20 -2.94
N SER A 107 12.33 11.26 -2.95
CA SER A 107 11.19 11.42 -3.85
C SER A 107 11.57 11.35 -5.33
N TYR A 108 12.87 11.41 -5.64
CA TYR A 108 13.42 11.25 -6.98
C TYR A 108 13.72 9.79 -7.37
N ASP A 109 13.81 8.87 -6.42
CA ASP A 109 13.90 7.44 -6.72
C ASP A 109 12.49 6.84 -6.84
N ILE A 110 11.97 6.93 -8.06
CA ILE A 110 10.63 6.47 -8.42
C ILE A 110 10.42 4.98 -8.10
N ASN A 111 11.44 4.15 -8.29
CA ASN A 111 11.31 2.71 -8.04
C ASN A 111 11.14 2.42 -6.56
N THR A 112 11.95 3.08 -5.72
CA THR A 112 11.84 2.98 -4.27
C THR A 112 10.51 3.57 -3.78
N LEU A 113 10.12 4.76 -4.25
CA LEU A 113 8.86 5.40 -3.88
C LEU A 113 7.64 4.53 -4.27
N ASN A 114 7.65 3.94 -5.47
CA ASN A 114 6.58 3.07 -5.94
C ASN A 114 6.46 1.80 -5.10
N LYS A 115 7.59 1.15 -4.78
CA LYS A 115 7.62 -0.05 -3.93
C LYS A 115 7.07 0.25 -2.54
N VAL A 116 7.56 1.31 -1.92
CA VAL A 116 7.18 1.72 -0.56
C VAL A 116 5.70 2.03 -0.43
N ILE A 117 5.16 2.81 -1.37
CA ILE A 117 3.75 3.18 -1.35
C ILE A 117 2.85 1.95 -1.50
N ASN A 118 3.17 1.04 -2.43
CA ASN A 118 2.37 -0.17 -2.62
C ASN A 118 2.49 -1.16 -1.44
N GLU A 119 3.65 -1.23 -0.78
CA GLU A 119 3.81 -2.00 0.46
C GLU A 119 2.91 -1.44 1.58
N GLU A 120 2.91 -0.12 1.81
CA GLU A 120 2.03 0.53 2.79
C GLU A 120 0.55 0.31 2.48
N ILE A 121 0.13 0.47 1.22
CA ILE A 121 -1.24 0.19 0.79
C ILE A 121 -1.62 -1.26 1.08
N SER A 122 -0.71 -2.20 0.81
CA SER A 122 -0.92 -3.62 1.08
C SER A 122 -1.05 -3.89 2.58
N PHE A 123 -0.31 -3.20 3.45
CA PHE A 123 -0.45 -3.34 4.90
C PHE A 123 -1.78 -2.77 5.41
N LEU A 124 -2.23 -1.65 4.84
CA LEU A 124 -3.51 -1.03 5.19
C LEU A 124 -4.72 -1.77 4.60
N ASN A 125 -4.49 -2.77 3.74
CA ASN A 125 -5.53 -3.48 2.97
C ASN A 125 -6.44 -2.53 2.19
N TRP A 126 -5.89 -1.43 1.68
CA TRP A 126 -6.66 -0.49 0.86
C TRP A 126 -6.82 -1.06 -0.54
N PRO A 127 -8.05 -1.08 -1.11
CA PRO A 127 -8.34 -1.74 -2.39
C PRO A 127 -7.92 -0.88 -3.59
N ILE A 128 -6.67 -0.42 -3.57
CA ILE A 128 -6.08 0.45 -4.58
C ILE A 128 -4.69 -0.05 -4.97
N SER A 129 -4.20 0.39 -6.13
CA SER A 129 -2.83 0.17 -6.57
C SER A 129 -2.28 1.45 -7.16
N VAL A 130 -1.01 1.72 -6.89
CA VAL A 130 -0.34 2.95 -7.35
C VAL A 130 0.78 2.59 -8.29
N ASN A 131 0.91 3.33 -9.37
CA ASN A 131 2.02 3.26 -10.28
C ASN A 131 2.66 4.65 -10.38
N ILE A 132 3.95 4.72 -10.15
CA ILE A 132 4.72 5.97 -10.18
C ILE A 132 5.74 5.85 -11.30
N GLY A 133 5.75 6.83 -12.19
CA GLY A 133 6.65 6.93 -13.34
C GLY A 133 7.33 8.30 -13.42
N SER A 134 8.17 8.44 -14.45
CA SER A 134 8.71 9.75 -14.86
C SER A 134 8.28 10.03 -16.28
N GLU A 135 7.68 11.19 -16.51
CA GLU A 135 7.36 11.69 -17.83
C GLU A 135 8.02 13.06 -18.00
N ASN A 136 8.97 13.19 -18.93
CA ASN A 136 9.68 14.45 -19.23
C ASN A 136 10.32 15.13 -17.99
N GLY A 137 10.85 14.33 -17.05
CA GLY A 137 11.44 14.84 -15.79
C GLY A 137 10.41 15.26 -14.73
N GLN A 138 9.13 15.03 -14.98
CA GLN A 138 8.03 15.19 -14.02
C GLN A 138 7.65 13.83 -13.44
N ILE A 139 7.15 13.82 -12.20
CA ILE A 139 6.70 12.58 -11.55
C ILE A 139 5.25 12.33 -12.01
N SER A 140 5.01 11.20 -12.67
CA SER A 140 3.65 10.76 -13.01
C SER A 140 3.16 9.75 -11.98
N ILE A 141 1.92 9.90 -11.53
CA ILE A 141 1.31 9.00 -10.54
C ILE A 141 -0.05 8.59 -11.06
N GLN A 142 -0.25 7.28 -11.17
CA GLN A 142 -1.52 6.68 -11.53
C GLN A 142 -2.01 5.84 -10.35
N ILE A 143 -3.19 6.20 -9.83
CA ILE A 143 -3.91 5.45 -8.82
C ILE A 143 -5.02 4.69 -9.54
N THR A 144 -5.20 3.41 -9.20
CA THR A 144 -6.23 2.55 -9.77
C THR A 144 -6.96 1.82 -8.65
N GLY A 145 -8.28 1.69 -8.77
CA GLY A 145 -9.09 1.03 -7.76
C GLY A 145 -10.57 1.06 -8.12
N ILE A 146 -11.33 0.13 -7.54
CA ILE A 146 -12.77 -0.04 -7.85
C ILE A 146 -13.61 1.08 -7.23
N ASP A 147 -13.15 1.68 -6.13
CA ASP A 147 -13.87 2.71 -5.41
C ASP A 147 -13.32 4.13 -5.70
N PRO A 148 -14.09 5.00 -6.38
CA PRO A 148 -13.64 6.34 -6.72
C PRO A 148 -13.35 7.24 -5.51
N GLU A 149 -14.09 7.07 -4.41
CA GLU A 149 -13.89 7.87 -3.19
C GLU A 149 -12.57 7.51 -2.51
N ILE A 150 -12.25 6.22 -2.45
CA ILE A 150 -10.97 5.75 -1.91
C ILE A 150 -9.82 6.20 -2.80
N ASN A 151 -9.97 6.08 -4.13
CA ASN A 151 -8.97 6.57 -5.10
C ASN A 151 -8.72 8.07 -4.90
N SER A 152 -9.78 8.87 -4.80
CA SER A 152 -9.70 10.33 -4.60
C SER A 152 -9.07 10.68 -3.26
N PHE A 153 -9.44 9.96 -2.19
CA PHE A 153 -8.84 10.16 -0.88
C PHE A 153 -7.33 9.87 -0.89
N TYR A 154 -6.91 8.78 -1.54
CA TYR A 154 -5.49 8.45 -1.65
C TYR A 154 -4.71 9.47 -2.50
N ALA A 155 -5.31 9.94 -3.59
CA ALA A 155 -4.71 10.97 -4.44
C ALA A 155 -4.36 12.22 -3.62
N LYS A 156 -5.29 12.67 -2.77
CA LYS A 156 -5.08 13.79 -1.86
C LYS A 156 -3.93 13.54 -0.90
N LEU A 157 -3.86 12.35 -0.29
CA LEU A 157 -2.79 11.99 0.65
C LEU A 157 -1.40 12.02 0.00
N ILE A 158 -1.25 11.42 -1.19
CA ILE A 158 0.00 11.46 -1.94
C ILE A 158 0.37 12.90 -2.31
N THR A 159 -0.59 13.68 -2.80
CA THR A 159 -0.33 15.09 -3.14
C THR A 159 0.14 15.87 -1.92
N MET A 160 -0.55 15.72 -0.78
CA MET A 160 -0.15 16.38 0.47
C MET A 160 1.27 16.01 0.88
N TYR A 161 1.65 14.74 0.73
CA TYR A 161 3.01 14.28 0.99
C TYR A 161 4.03 14.94 0.06
N LEU A 162 3.78 14.94 -1.26
CA LEU A 162 4.71 15.48 -2.26
C LEU A 162 4.84 17.01 -2.17
N SER A 163 3.76 17.72 -1.84
CA SER A 163 3.78 19.17 -1.65
C SER A 163 4.51 19.58 -0.36
N ASN A 164 4.56 18.70 0.64
CA ASN A 164 5.21 18.95 1.93
C ASN A 164 6.60 18.33 2.07
N ASN A 165 7.16 17.78 0.99
CA ASN A 165 8.49 17.18 1.01
C ASN A 165 9.60 18.25 0.93
N LYS A 166 10.85 17.87 1.27
CA LYS A 166 12.04 18.76 1.24
C LYS A 166 12.19 19.50 -0.10
N SER A 167 11.86 18.82 -1.19
CA SER A 167 11.72 19.41 -2.52
C SER A 167 10.24 19.40 -2.92
N PRO A 168 9.52 20.51 -2.70
CA PRO A 168 8.07 20.54 -2.88
C PRO A 168 7.71 20.34 -4.36
N GLN A 169 6.67 19.55 -4.59
CA GLN A 169 6.12 19.29 -5.93
C GLN A 169 4.72 19.89 -6.05
N LYS A 170 4.44 20.55 -7.18
CA LYS A 170 3.13 21.08 -7.54
C LYS A 170 2.43 20.18 -8.55
N ILE A 171 1.11 20.21 -8.56
CA ILE A 171 0.30 19.51 -9.56
C ILE A 171 0.28 20.35 -10.83
N ASN A 172 0.76 19.78 -11.93
CA ASN A 172 0.66 20.37 -13.26
C ASN A 172 -0.58 19.85 -14.00
N LYS A 173 -0.95 18.59 -13.76
CA LYS A 173 -2.09 17.94 -14.43
C LYS A 173 -2.78 16.96 -13.51
N LEU A 174 -4.11 17.00 -13.48
CA LEU A 174 -4.97 16.06 -12.78
C LEU A 174 -6.05 15.57 -13.74
N LEU A 175 -6.15 14.25 -13.92
CA LEU A 175 -7.18 13.59 -14.71
C LEU A 175 -7.91 12.57 -13.84
N ASN A 176 -9.24 12.71 -13.76
CA ASN A 176 -10.09 11.80 -13.00
C ASN A 176 -10.85 10.89 -13.96
N TYR A 177 -10.62 9.59 -13.85
CA TYR A 177 -11.36 8.54 -14.55
C TYR A 177 -12.19 7.72 -13.54
N PRO A 178 -13.24 7.01 -13.99
CA PRO A 178 -14.12 6.26 -13.09
C PRO A 178 -13.40 5.25 -12.17
N ALA A 179 -12.33 4.61 -12.63
CA ALA A 179 -11.57 3.61 -11.86
C ALA A 179 -10.08 3.98 -11.70
N SER A 180 -9.70 5.21 -12.05
CA SER A 180 -8.31 5.64 -12.01
C SER A 180 -8.17 7.15 -11.85
N ILE A 181 -7.14 7.59 -11.14
CA ILE A 181 -6.75 9.00 -11.08
C ILE A 181 -5.32 9.09 -11.56
N TYR A 182 -5.08 9.98 -12.52
CA TYR A 182 -3.75 10.25 -13.04
C TYR A 182 -3.33 11.68 -12.67
N MET A 183 -2.11 11.81 -12.15
CA MET A 183 -1.54 13.07 -11.69
C MET A 183 -0.13 13.22 -12.27
N LEU A 184 0.19 14.45 -12.67
CA LEU A 184 1.53 14.82 -13.11
C LEU A 184 2.06 15.95 -12.23
N PHE A 185 3.23 15.76 -11.66
CA PHE A 185 3.85 16.65 -10.70
C PHE A 185 5.14 17.27 -11.25
N GLY A 186 5.26 18.59 -11.11
CA GLY A 186 6.49 19.32 -11.41
C GLY A 186 7.11 19.92 -10.16
N SER A 187 8.40 20.23 -10.24
CA SER A 187 9.11 20.94 -9.17
C SER A 187 8.48 22.30 -8.89
N ALA A 188 8.22 22.59 -7.61
CA ALA A 188 7.79 23.90 -7.14
C ALA A 188 8.99 24.68 -6.58
N SER A 189 8.93 26.02 -6.66
CA SER A 189 10.00 26.88 -6.16
C SER A 189 9.87 27.09 -4.64
N THR A 190 8.65 27.07 -4.12
CA THR A 190 8.36 27.19 -2.68
C THR A 190 7.33 26.15 -2.23
N GLN A 191 7.35 25.84 -0.93
CA GLN A 191 6.34 24.97 -0.32
C GLN A 191 4.93 25.59 -0.40
N GLU A 192 4.83 26.92 -0.29
CA GLU A 192 3.56 27.66 -0.43
C GLU A 192 2.95 27.49 -1.83
N GLU A 193 3.77 27.53 -2.89
CA GLU A 193 3.33 27.31 -4.28
C GLU A 193 2.75 25.90 -4.45
N ALA A 194 3.43 24.89 -3.91
CA ALA A 194 2.98 23.51 -3.95
C ALA A 194 1.67 23.30 -3.16
N LEU A 195 1.57 23.88 -1.96
CA LEU A 195 0.36 23.82 -1.15
C LEU A 195 -0.82 24.52 -1.84
N LYS A 196 -0.58 25.68 -2.47
CA LYS A 196 -1.61 26.39 -3.24
C LYS A 196 -2.14 25.55 -4.40
N SER A 197 -1.25 24.93 -5.18
CA SER A 197 -1.61 24.01 -6.27
C SER A 197 -2.46 22.82 -5.77
N MET A 198 -2.11 22.25 -4.61
CA MET A 198 -2.92 21.20 -3.97
C MET A 198 -4.32 21.70 -3.59
N TYR A 199 -4.44 22.87 -2.96
CA TYR A 199 -5.73 23.44 -2.58
C TYR A 199 -6.57 23.83 -3.80
N GLU A 200 -5.97 24.24 -4.91
CA GLU A 200 -6.69 24.49 -6.16
C GLU A 200 -7.21 23.19 -6.79
N ALA A 201 -6.41 22.12 -6.77
CA ALA A 201 -6.79 20.82 -7.33
C ALA A 201 -7.83 20.06 -6.48
N PHE A 202 -7.77 20.17 -5.15
CA PHE A 202 -8.55 19.33 -4.24
C PHE A 202 -9.33 20.07 -3.14
N GLY A 203 -9.20 21.39 -3.01
CA GLY A 203 -9.87 22.21 -1.99
C GLY A 203 -11.37 22.43 -2.25
N GLU A 204 -12.07 23.06 -1.31
CA GLU A 204 -13.55 23.19 -1.33
C GLU A 204 -14.10 24.03 -2.50
N ASN A 205 -13.28 24.92 -3.08
CA ASN A 205 -13.63 25.64 -4.32
C ASN A 205 -13.64 24.74 -5.57
N GLY A 206 -13.18 23.49 -5.45
CA GLY A 206 -13.28 22.42 -6.45
C GLY A 206 -14.65 21.74 -6.49
N ARG A 207 -15.69 22.24 -5.79
CA ARG A 207 -17.09 21.87 -6.08
C ARG A 207 -17.57 22.47 -7.43
N LYS A 208 -16.84 22.21 -8.50
CA LYS A 208 -17.50 21.84 -9.75
C LYS A 208 -17.36 20.34 -9.81
N ILE A 209 -18.46 19.62 -9.53
CA ILE A 209 -18.63 18.27 -10.05
C ILE A 209 -18.35 18.41 -11.56
N PRO A 210 -17.22 17.91 -12.10
CA PRO A 210 -17.02 17.98 -13.52
C PRO A 210 -18.03 16.99 -14.11
N ALA A 211 -18.91 17.50 -14.96
CA ALA A 211 -19.56 16.63 -15.92
C ALA A 211 -18.47 15.86 -16.69
N GLU A 212 -18.80 14.65 -17.14
CA GLU A 212 -17.92 13.77 -17.89
C GLU A 212 -17.01 14.55 -18.85
N ASN A 213 -15.68 14.36 -18.70
CA ASN A 213 -14.59 14.74 -19.61
C ASN A 213 -13.91 16.13 -19.48
N ASP A 214 -13.92 16.82 -18.34
CA ASP A 214 -13.15 18.06 -18.22
C ASP A 214 -11.68 17.87 -17.77
N VAL A 215 -10.77 18.33 -18.63
CA VAL A 215 -9.33 18.53 -18.34
C VAL A 215 -9.17 19.84 -17.58
N ILE A 216 -8.71 19.79 -16.33
CA ILE A 216 -8.32 20.99 -15.59
C ILE A 216 -6.87 21.34 -15.98
N LEU A 217 -6.71 22.31 -16.88
CA LEU A 217 -5.43 23.00 -17.11
C LEU A 217 -5.30 24.13 -16.10
N ILE A 218 -4.37 24.00 -15.16
CA ILE A 218 -4.03 25.10 -14.24
C ILE A 218 -3.06 26.04 -14.98
N ALA A 219 -3.47 27.30 -15.16
CA ALA A 219 -2.70 28.29 -15.90
C ALA A 219 -1.42 28.68 -15.17
N SER A 220 -0.30 28.71 -15.91
CA SER A 220 0.97 29.27 -15.47
C SER A 220 0.85 30.80 -15.37
N SER A 221 1.09 31.37 -14.19
CA SER A 221 1.33 32.81 -14.01
C SER A 221 2.47 33.02 -13.04
#